data_AF-A0A5N7CN36-F1
#
_entry.id   AF-A0A5N7CN36-F1
#
_cell.length_a   1.000
_cell.length_b   1.000
_cell.length_c   1.000
_cell.angle_alpha   90.00
_cell.angle_beta   90.00
_cell.angle_gamma   90.00
#
_symmetry.space_group_name_H-M   'P 1'
#
loop_
_entity.id
_entity.type
_entity.pdbx_description
1 polymer ?
#
loop_
_entity_poly.entity_id
_entity_poly.type
_entity_poly.pdbx_seq_one_letter_code
_entity_poly.pdbx_strand_id
1 'polypeptide(L)'
;MTETTRPVGLLFDIGGVCQRSPITNLPPKKVLSPFQAILDYEIANKIPQGWVNFSISRTSPNGSWHRLERGEVQIDAAFFQGFNQDLNNADLWRNFHQKQQTPGALPALPQVDAEFLFWEMMRISRTPDPYMAPALRKLKASGKFILGALSNTVVFPDGHPYNVDESGVKGHFDFFISSAHTGLRKPDPKIYQFAIREMNRLAGEKGLGEVGASDVVFFDDIGENLKGAKKAGMRTVKVHLGRTQDAVKELERLTGLELLEGSDRASHPTNFPFHSFFSSRRHLGSQRQTVKMPFHKEVKNSAYYSRYQTKYRRRREGKTDYYARKRLITQAKNKYNAPKYRLVVRFTNRDIITQIVYSEISGDKVFASAYSHELKRYGITNGLTNWAAAYATGLLLARRTLKKLGIDEQFPGVEEADGEYTLTEAAETDEGSRRPFKAFLDVGLARTSTGARVFGAMKGASDGGIFVPHSESRFPGFDIETEELDAETLRNYIFGGHVAEYMEGLADDDEERYRGQFHKYLENEVEAGDIEDLYTEAHKAIREDPFKKDEDEEPKKTKEEWKAESQKYRKKKLTHAERKARVEQKIRELAA
;
A
#
# COMPACT_ATOMS: atom_id res chain seq x y z
N MET A 1 -6.04 -4.25 -33.32
CA MET A 1 -7.30 -4.12 -32.54
C MET A 1 -8.04 -5.43 -32.67
N THR A 2 -8.07 -6.26 -31.63
CA THR A 2 -8.80 -7.53 -31.64
C THR A 2 -10.28 -7.23 -31.42
N GLU A 3 -11.14 -7.57 -32.39
CA GLU A 3 -12.60 -7.49 -32.25
C GLU A 3 -13.02 -8.33 -31.05
N THR A 4 -13.53 -7.67 -30.00
CA THR A 4 -13.99 -8.37 -28.79
C THR A 4 -15.36 -8.97 -29.09
N THR A 5 -15.43 -10.28 -29.35
CA THR A 5 -16.69 -10.99 -29.59
C THR A 5 -17.64 -10.86 -28.39
N ARG A 6 -18.89 -10.48 -28.65
CA ARG A 6 -19.93 -10.29 -27.65
C ARG A 6 -20.20 -11.62 -26.91
N PRO A 7 -20.32 -11.65 -25.57
CA PRO A 7 -20.62 -12.87 -24.84
C PRO A 7 -22.05 -13.35 -25.08
N VAL A 8 -22.26 -14.67 -24.97
CA VAL A 8 -23.58 -15.31 -24.98
C VAL A 8 -24.06 -15.58 -23.55
N GLY A 9 -23.11 -15.93 -22.67
CA GLY A 9 -23.35 -16.25 -21.27
C GLY A 9 -22.67 -15.28 -20.30
N LEU A 10 -23.40 -14.89 -19.25
CA LEU A 10 -22.87 -14.08 -18.14
C LEU A 10 -23.07 -14.85 -16.83
N LEU A 11 -21.96 -15.18 -16.17
CA LEU A 11 -21.93 -15.95 -14.94
C LEU A 11 -21.50 -15.06 -13.78
N PHE A 12 -22.20 -15.09 -12.65
CA PHE A 12 -21.91 -14.21 -11.52
C PHE A 12 -21.74 -15.00 -10.22
N ASP A 13 -20.74 -14.67 -9.42
CA ASP A 13 -20.82 -14.97 -7.99
C ASP A 13 -21.92 -14.11 -7.34
N ILE A 14 -22.50 -14.60 -6.24
CA ILE A 14 -23.52 -13.85 -5.51
C ILE A 14 -22.90 -12.94 -4.45
N GLY A 15 -21.97 -13.44 -3.64
CA GLY A 15 -21.34 -12.70 -2.55
C GLY A 15 -20.34 -11.68 -3.09
N GLY A 16 -20.35 -10.45 -2.57
CA GLY A 16 -19.40 -9.42 -3.01
C GLY A 16 -19.64 -8.85 -4.42
N VAL A 17 -20.41 -9.55 -5.27
CA VAL A 17 -20.77 -9.14 -6.64
C VAL A 17 -22.23 -8.69 -6.73
N CYS A 18 -23.19 -9.57 -6.41
CA CYS A 18 -24.62 -9.27 -6.51
C CYS A 18 -25.24 -8.85 -5.17
N GLN A 19 -24.64 -9.28 -4.06
CA GLN A 19 -25.05 -8.97 -2.69
C GLN A 19 -23.88 -8.36 -1.90
N ARG A 20 -24.22 -7.41 -1.03
CA ARG A 20 -23.33 -6.67 -0.14
C ARG A 20 -23.92 -6.51 1.26
N SER A 21 -23.12 -5.95 2.16
CA SER A 21 -23.55 -5.50 3.49
C SER A 21 -24.16 -4.09 3.52
N PRO A 22 -25.23 -3.85 4.30
CA PRO A 22 -25.75 -2.51 4.55
C PRO A 22 -24.90 -1.77 5.60
N ILE A 23 -24.54 -0.51 5.32
CA ILE A 23 -23.91 0.37 6.32
C ILE A 23 -24.99 1.13 7.09
N THR A 24 -24.98 1.05 8.41
CA THR A 24 -25.81 1.92 9.27
C THR A 24 -25.06 3.17 9.80
N ASN A 25 -23.72 3.24 9.75
CA ASN A 25 -22.95 4.33 10.43
C ASN A 25 -21.63 4.83 9.78
N LEU A 26 -21.38 4.63 8.49
CA LEU A 26 -20.20 5.16 7.76
C LEU A 26 -20.62 5.76 6.39
N PRO A 27 -19.83 6.69 5.82
CA PRO A 27 -20.20 7.35 4.56
C PRO A 27 -20.40 6.34 3.42
N PRO A 28 -21.28 6.63 2.44
CA PRO A 28 -21.83 5.69 1.43
C PRO A 28 -20.81 5.08 0.43
N LYS A 29 -19.51 5.18 0.68
CA LYS A 29 -18.40 4.72 -0.18
C LYS A 29 -17.74 3.41 0.28
N LYS A 30 -18.27 2.69 1.27
CA LYS A 30 -17.67 1.43 1.76
C LYS A 30 -18.64 0.27 1.59
N VAL A 31 -18.56 -0.44 0.47
CA VAL A 31 -19.19 -1.76 0.32
C VAL A 31 -18.37 -2.76 1.12
N LEU A 32 -19.03 -3.60 1.93
CA LEU A 32 -18.37 -4.57 2.80
C LEU A 32 -18.77 -5.99 2.37
N SER A 33 -17.77 -6.86 2.25
CA SER A 33 -17.88 -8.31 2.00
C SER A 33 -18.12 -9.06 3.33
N PRO A 34 -18.60 -10.32 3.32
CA PRO A 34 -18.52 -11.22 4.49
C PRO A 34 -17.15 -11.23 5.17
N PHE A 35 -16.05 -11.00 4.43
CA PHE A 35 -14.71 -10.83 4.98
C PHE A 35 -14.56 -9.63 5.93
N GLN A 36 -15.42 -8.61 5.81
CA GLN A 36 -15.43 -7.51 6.76
C GLN A 36 -16.01 -7.94 8.11
N ALA A 37 -17.01 -8.84 8.14
CA ALA A 37 -17.52 -9.36 9.42
C ALA A 37 -16.41 -10.09 10.18
N ILE A 38 -15.56 -10.83 9.46
CA ILE A 38 -14.33 -11.42 9.99
C ILE A 38 -13.39 -10.33 10.53
N LEU A 39 -13.10 -9.30 9.74
CA LEU A 39 -12.19 -8.23 10.17
C LEU A 39 -12.73 -7.45 11.38
N ASP A 40 -14.01 -7.13 11.41
CA ASP A 40 -14.67 -6.44 12.52
C ASP A 40 -14.64 -7.31 13.79
N TYR A 41 -14.88 -8.61 13.64
CA TYR A 41 -14.74 -9.59 14.71
C TYR A 41 -13.29 -9.67 15.22
N GLU A 42 -12.31 -9.74 14.34
CA GLU A 42 -10.89 -9.78 14.69
C GLU A 42 -10.47 -8.51 15.45
N ILE A 43 -10.90 -7.33 14.98
CA ILE A 43 -10.64 -6.05 15.65
C ILE A 43 -11.31 -6.00 17.03
N ALA A 44 -12.59 -6.38 17.12
CA ALA A 44 -13.35 -6.36 18.36
C ALA A 44 -12.75 -7.30 19.43
N ASN A 45 -12.23 -8.45 19.01
CA ASN A 45 -11.66 -9.47 19.88
C ASN A 45 -10.13 -9.39 20.01
N LYS A 46 -9.49 -8.35 19.47
CA LYS A 46 -8.03 -8.14 19.49
C LYS A 46 -7.23 -9.30 18.89
N ILE A 47 -7.82 -9.96 17.89
CA ILE A 47 -7.18 -10.99 17.10
C ILE A 47 -6.34 -10.30 16.02
N PRO A 48 -5.09 -10.73 15.77
CA PRO A 48 -4.30 -10.28 14.63
C PRO A 48 -5.09 -10.36 13.32
N GLN A 49 -5.13 -9.26 12.59
CA GLN A 49 -5.93 -9.12 11.38
C GLN A 49 -5.50 -10.11 10.31
N GLY A 50 -6.49 -10.81 9.73
CA GLY A 50 -6.31 -11.82 8.70
C GLY A 50 -6.09 -13.24 9.23
N TRP A 51 -6.11 -13.47 10.55
CA TRP A 51 -5.95 -14.81 11.14
C TRP A 51 -7.02 -15.80 10.65
N VAL A 52 -8.29 -15.42 10.74
CA VAL A 52 -9.41 -16.30 10.40
C VAL A 52 -9.34 -16.69 8.92
N ASN A 53 -9.09 -15.71 8.04
CA ASN A 53 -8.94 -15.95 6.61
C ASN A 53 -7.73 -16.84 6.30
N PHE A 54 -6.62 -16.62 6.99
CA PHE A 54 -5.44 -17.46 6.87
C PHE A 54 -5.76 -18.90 7.25
N SER A 55 -6.41 -19.12 8.40
CA SER A 55 -6.78 -20.46 8.87
C SER A 55 -7.72 -21.18 7.89
N ILE A 56 -8.78 -20.50 7.44
CA ILE A 56 -9.71 -21.05 6.44
C ILE A 56 -8.92 -21.43 5.18
N SER A 57 -8.12 -20.53 4.62
CA SER A 57 -7.37 -20.82 3.38
C SER A 57 -6.41 -22.01 3.51
N ARG A 58 -5.76 -22.19 4.67
CA ARG A 58 -4.74 -23.24 4.89
C ARG A 58 -5.31 -24.60 5.25
N THR A 59 -6.57 -24.66 5.66
CA THR A 59 -7.28 -25.93 5.87
C THR A 59 -7.93 -26.46 4.59
N SER A 60 -7.92 -25.69 3.50
CA SER A 60 -8.35 -26.17 2.18
C SER A 60 -7.55 -27.42 1.72
N PRO A 61 -8.18 -28.42 1.09
CA PRO A 61 -9.61 -28.51 0.75
C PRO A 61 -10.47 -29.18 1.85
N ASN A 62 -9.87 -29.62 2.96
CA ASN A 62 -10.53 -30.54 3.90
C ASN A 62 -11.03 -29.88 5.20
N GLY A 63 -10.81 -28.58 5.37
CA GLY A 63 -11.26 -27.81 6.53
C GLY A 63 -12.79 -27.79 6.64
N SER A 64 -13.28 -27.58 7.85
CA SER A 64 -14.71 -27.63 8.19
C SER A 64 -15.53 -26.67 7.32
N TRP A 65 -15.00 -25.48 7.04
CA TRP A 65 -15.62 -24.51 6.12
C TRP A 65 -15.77 -25.04 4.69
N HIS A 66 -14.75 -25.71 4.16
CA HIS A 66 -14.75 -26.25 2.79
C HIS A 66 -15.71 -27.43 2.65
N ARG A 67 -15.78 -28.28 3.68
CA ARG A 67 -16.71 -29.40 3.76
C ARG A 67 -18.16 -28.91 3.83
N LEU A 68 -18.39 -27.84 4.60
CA LEU A 68 -19.71 -27.19 4.68
C LEU A 68 -20.11 -26.61 3.32
N GLU A 69 -19.20 -25.92 2.64
CA GLU A 69 -19.48 -25.35 1.31
C GLU A 69 -19.68 -26.43 0.23
N ARG A 70 -19.24 -27.67 0.45
CA ARG A 70 -19.54 -28.83 -0.41
C ARG A 70 -20.78 -29.62 0.03
N GLY A 71 -21.45 -29.21 1.11
CA GLY A 71 -22.62 -29.93 1.62
C GLY A 71 -22.29 -31.28 2.27
N GLU A 72 -21.03 -31.54 2.62
CA GLU A 72 -20.61 -32.78 3.29
C GLU A 72 -20.97 -32.80 4.78
N VAL A 73 -21.25 -31.64 5.37
CA VAL A 73 -21.60 -31.45 6.78
C VAL A 73 -22.78 -30.49 6.90
N GLN A 74 -23.56 -30.63 7.98
CA GLN A 74 -24.70 -29.76 8.28
C GLN A 74 -24.27 -28.61 9.20
N ILE A 75 -25.06 -27.52 9.23
CA ILE A 75 -24.85 -26.42 10.17
C ILE A 75 -25.39 -26.86 11.54
N ASP A 76 -24.54 -27.53 12.31
CA ASP A 76 -24.86 -28.05 13.63
C ASP A 76 -23.69 -27.86 14.62
N ALA A 77 -23.86 -28.35 15.84
CA ALA A 77 -22.83 -28.27 16.88
C ALA A 77 -21.51 -28.97 16.47
N ALA A 78 -21.56 -30.02 15.65
CA ALA A 78 -20.38 -30.73 15.19
C ALA A 78 -19.59 -29.89 14.17
N PHE A 79 -20.27 -29.18 13.28
CA PHE A 79 -19.63 -28.20 12.40
C PHE A 79 -18.96 -27.08 13.19
N PHE A 80 -19.65 -26.45 14.14
CA PHE A 80 -19.05 -25.36 14.92
C PHE A 80 -17.88 -25.82 15.79
N GLN A 81 -17.92 -27.05 16.29
CA GLN A 81 -16.79 -27.66 16.99
C GLN A 81 -15.59 -27.84 16.05
N GLY A 82 -15.80 -28.42 14.85
CA GLY A 82 -14.74 -28.60 13.86
C GLY A 82 -14.17 -27.27 13.36
N PHE A 83 -15.02 -26.28 13.11
CA PHE A 83 -14.58 -24.96 12.66
C PHE A 83 -13.78 -24.22 13.76
N ASN A 84 -14.19 -24.35 15.03
CA ASN A 84 -13.37 -23.86 16.14
C ASN A 84 -12.02 -24.57 16.23
N GLN A 85 -11.95 -25.88 15.99
CA GLN A 85 -10.68 -26.61 15.97
C GLN A 85 -9.75 -26.10 14.87
N ASP A 86 -10.28 -25.86 13.67
CA ASP A 86 -9.53 -25.28 12.55
C ASP A 86 -8.94 -23.90 12.94
N LEU A 87 -9.73 -23.06 13.60
CA LEU A 87 -9.32 -21.72 14.06
C LEU A 87 -8.40 -21.72 15.29
N ASN A 88 -8.23 -22.86 15.96
CA ASN A 88 -7.37 -23.04 17.14
C ASN A 88 -6.15 -23.95 16.84
N ASN A 89 -5.73 -24.04 15.58
CA ASN A 89 -4.57 -24.84 15.19
C ASN A 89 -3.25 -24.11 15.49
N ALA A 90 -2.46 -24.66 16.42
CA ALA A 90 -1.19 -24.07 16.87
C ALA A 90 -0.12 -23.98 15.77
N ASP A 91 -0.10 -24.92 14.83
CA ASP A 91 0.88 -24.93 13.74
C ASP A 91 0.55 -23.86 12.70
N LEU A 92 -0.74 -23.71 12.36
CA LEU A 92 -1.19 -22.60 11.50
C LEU A 92 -0.92 -21.24 12.15
N TRP A 93 -1.05 -21.14 13.47
CA TRP A 93 -0.79 -19.91 14.21
C TRP A 93 0.69 -19.50 14.16
N ARG A 94 1.60 -20.46 14.32
CA ARG A 94 3.04 -20.22 14.11
C ARG A 94 3.34 -19.76 12.69
N ASN A 95 2.80 -20.45 11.69
CA ASN A 95 3.01 -20.13 10.28
C ASN A 95 2.47 -18.74 9.91
N PHE A 96 1.33 -18.35 10.48
CA PHE A 96 0.75 -17.01 10.28
C PHE A 96 1.69 -15.91 10.78
N HIS A 97 2.25 -16.07 11.98
CA HIS A 97 3.17 -15.09 12.57
C HIS A 97 4.55 -15.07 11.91
N GLN A 98 5.07 -16.22 11.45
CA GLN A 98 6.28 -16.28 10.61
C GLN A 98 6.08 -15.48 9.32
N LYS A 99 4.94 -15.66 8.63
CA LYS A 99 4.64 -14.92 7.41
C LYS A 99 4.45 -13.42 7.64
N GLN A 100 3.92 -13.02 8.81
CA GLN A 100 3.77 -11.61 9.17
C GLN A 100 5.05 -10.97 9.74
N GLN A 101 6.16 -11.71 9.86
CA GLN A 101 7.44 -11.24 10.43
C GLN A 101 7.23 -10.50 11.76
N THR A 102 6.33 -10.99 12.62
CA THR A 102 6.00 -10.29 13.87
C THR A 102 7.17 -10.45 14.86
N PRO A 103 7.85 -9.38 15.29
CA PRO A 103 8.96 -9.50 16.23
C PRO A 103 8.46 -9.76 17.66
N GLY A 104 8.98 -10.80 18.31
CA GLY A 104 8.69 -11.13 19.72
C GLY A 104 8.28 -12.59 19.95
N ALA A 105 7.98 -12.93 21.21
CA ALA A 105 7.44 -14.24 21.55
C ALA A 105 6.05 -14.44 20.91
N LEU A 106 5.79 -15.65 20.41
CA LEU A 106 4.51 -16.01 19.78
C LEU A 106 3.34 -15.71 20.76
N PRO A 107 2.37 -14.86 20.39
CA PRO A 107 1.21 -14.60 21.24
C PRO A 107 0.40 -15.88 21.47
N ALA A 108 -0.38 -15.91 22.55
CA ALA A 108 -1.30 -17.02 22.81
C ALA A 108 -2.35 -17.12 21.67
N LEU A 109 -2.78 -18.35 21.38
CA LEU A 109 -3.85 -18.61 20.42
C LEU A 109 -5.11 -17.82 20.80
N PRO A 110 -5.75 -17.12 19.85
CA PRO A 110 -6.95 -16.36 20.11
C PRO A 110 -8.13 -17.31 20.31
N GLN A 111 -8.97 -17.02 21.31
CA GLN A 111 -10.24 -17.71 21.45
C GLN A 111 -11.23 -17.11 20.44
N VAL A 112 -11.67 -17.93 19.49
CA VAL A 112 -12.69 -17.56 18.51
C VAL A 112 -14.00 -18.23 18.86
N ASP A 113 -15.09 -17.47 18.76
CA ASP A 113 -16.46 -17.97 18.76
C ASP A 113 -16.90 -18.17 17.31
N ALA A 114 -16.65 -19.37 16.78
CA ALA A 114 -16.97 -19.73 15.41
C ALA A 114 -18.47 -19.63 15.10
N GLU A 115 -19.35 -19.89 16.07
CA GLU A 115 -20.79 -19.85 15.87
C GLU A 115 -21.29 -18.41 15.72
N PHE A 116 -20.89 -17.53 16.64
CA PHE A 116 -21.20 -16.10 16.53
C PHE A 116 -20.66 -15.53 15.21
N LEU A 117 -19.39 -15.81 14.91
CA LEU A 117 -18.73 -15.32 13.70
C LEU A 117 -19.44 -15.77 12.42
N PHE A 118 -19.82 -17.05 12.34
CA PHE A 118 -20.57 -17.60 11.22
C PHE A 118 -21.90 -16.86 11.02
N TRP A 119 -22.70 -16.70 12.07
CA TRP A 119 -24.00 -16.05 11.97
C TRP A 119 -23.90 -14.56 11.66
N GLU A 120 -22.86 -13.86 12.14
CA GLU A 120 -22.57 -12.49 11.74
C GLU A 120 -22.27 -12.39 10.23
N MET A 121 -21.39 -13.25 9.71
CA MET A 121 -21.08 -13.29 8.28
C MET A 121 -22.34 -13.53 7.42
N MET A 122 -23.21 -14.46 7.84
CA MET A 122 -24.45 -14.79 7.12
C MET A 122 -25.49 -13.68 7.20
N ARG A 123 -25.60 -12.96 8.32
CA ARG A 123 -26.51 -11.82 8.46
C ARG A 123 -26.11 -10.65 7.57
N ILE A 124 -24.81 -10.39 7.50
CA ILE A 124 -24.24 -9.22 6.84
C ILE A 124 -24.26 -9.35 5.31
N SER A 125 -24.36 -10.55 4.75
CA SER A 125 -24.16 -10.81 3.30
C SER A 125 -25.46 -11.01 2.51
N ARG A 126 -26.49 -10.19 2.72
CA ARG A 126 -27.83 -10.41 2.11
C ARG A 126 -28.47 -9.21 1.43
N THR A 127 -27.86 -8.02 1.44
CA THR A 127 -28.44 -6.82 0.82
C THR A 127 -28.07 -6.75 -0.66
N PRO A 128 -28.98 -6.56 -1.62
CA PRO A 128 -28.63 -6.38 -3.03
C PRO A 128 -27.63 -5.24 -3.27
N ASP A 129 -26.66 -5.44 -4.18
CA ASP A 129 -25.76 -4.39 -4.61
C ASP A 129 -26.51 -3.32 -5.44
N PRO A 130 -26.32 -2.02 -5.17
CA PRO A 130 -27.11 -0.94 -5.77
C PRO A 130 -26.81 -0.70 -7.24
N TYR A 131 -25.68 -1.20 -7.76
CA TYR A 131 -25.32 -1.06 -9.17
C TYR A 131 -25.54 -2.37 -9.92
N MET A 132 -25.11 -3.49 -9.34
CA MET A 132 -25.21 -4.80 -10.00
C MET A 132 -26.66 -5.31 -10.03
N ALA A 133 -27.45 -5.16 -8.97
CA ALA A 133 -28.83 -5.68 -8.97
C ALA A 133 -29.73 -4.98 -10.01
N PRO A 134 -29.71 -3.64 -10.18
CA PRO A 134 -30.39 -2.99 -11.29
C PRO A 134 -29.86 -3.41 -12.67
N ALA A 135 -28.54 -3.61 -12.81
CA ALA A 135 -27.95 -4.09 -14.05
C ALA A 135 -28.45 -5.49 -14.43
N LEU A 136 -28.54 -6.42 -13.48
CA LEU A 136 -29.09 -7.77 -13.69
C LEU A 136 -30.55 -7.73 -14.16
N ARG A 137 -31.37 -6.82 -13.62
CA ARG A 137 -32.77 -6.63 -14.09
C ARG A 137 -32.82 -6.20 -15.55
N LYS A 138 -31.97 -5.24 -15.94
CA LYS A 138 -31.89 -4.75 -17.33
C LYS A 138 -31.36 -5.85 -18.27
N LEU A 139 -30.35 -6.61 -17.84
CA LEU A 139 -29.83 -7.75 -18.59
C LEU A 139 -30.91 -8.81 -18.81
N LYS A 140 -31.63 -9.20 -17.76
CA LYS A 140 -32.73 -10.17 -17.87
C LYS A 140 -33.83 -9.68 -18.80
N ALA A 141 -34.25 -8.42 -18.65
CA ALA A 141 -35.27 -7.81 -19.50
C ALA A 141 -34.86 -7.73 -20.98
N SER A 142 -33.55 -7.67 -21.27
CA SER A 142 -33.06 -7.65 -22.66
C SER A 142 -33.33 -8.96 -23.41
N GLY A 143 -33.37 -10.09 -22.70
CA GLY A 143 -33.51 -11.43 -23.30
C GLY A 143 -32.33 -11.88 -24.17
N LYS A 144 -31.24 -11.09 -24.25
CA LYS A 144 -30.12 -11.33 -25.19
C LYS A 144 -29.03 -12.25 -24.66
N PHE A 145 -29.06 -12.59 -23.37
CA PHE A 145 -27.99 -13.30 -22.68
C PHE A 145 -28.57 -14.38 -21.78
N ILE A 146 -27.75 -15.40 -21.52
CA ILE A 146 -28.04 -16.40 -20.48
C ILE A 146 -27.38 -15.93 -19.19
N LEU A 147 -28.17 -15.76 -18.14
CA LEU A 147 -27.70 -15.28 -16.85
C LEU A 147 -27.58 -16.46 -15.89
N GLY A 148 -26.36 -16.79 -15.49
CA GLY A 148 -26.09 -17.83 -14.50
C GLY A 148 -25.55 -17.23 -13.20
N ALA A 149 -25.81 -17.92 -12.10
CA ALA A 149 -25.12 -17.67 -10.84
C ALA A 149 -24.34 -18.90 -10.39
N LEU A 150 -23.11 -18.70 -9.93
CA LEU A 150 -22.18 -19.74 -9.49
C LEU A 150 -21.55 -19.32 -8.17
N SER A 151 -22.00 -19.91 -7.05
CA SER A 151 -21.58 -19.45 -5.73
C SER A 151 -21.25 -20.58 -4.75
N ASN A 152 -20.18 -20.37 -4.00
CA ASN A 152 -19.86 -21.21 -2.85
C ASN A 152 -20.85 -20.88 -1.74
N THR A 153 -21.71 -21.83 -1.40
CA THR A 153 -22.89 -21.63 -0.53
C THR A 153 -22.95 -22.73 0.52
N VAL A 154 -23.88 -22.61 1.46
CA VAL A 154 -24.14 -23.59 2.53
C VAL A 154 -25.61 -24.00 2.49
N VAL A 155 -25.93 -25.20 2.98
CA VAL A 155 -27.32 -25.65 3.18
C VAL A 155 -27.75 -25.25 4.59
N PHE A 156 -28.79 -24.42 4.69
CA PHE A 156 -29.37 -24.08 6.00
C PHE A 156 -30.34 -25.17 6.47
N PRO A 157 -30.50 -25.37 7.79
CA PRO A 157 -31.48 -26.30 8.33
C PRO A 157 -32.89 -26.05 7.80
N ASP A 158 -33.71 -27.11 7.73
CA ASP A 158 -35.09 -27.01 7.26
C ASP A 158 -35.88 -25.95 8.05
N GLY A 159 -36.65 -25.13 7.34
CA GLY A 159 -37.44 -24.04 7.94
C GLY A 159 -36.64 -22.81 8.38
N HIS A 160 -35.31 -22.77 8.19
CA HIS A 160 -34.52 -21.60 8.53
C HIS A 160 -34.89 -20.38 7.65
N PRO A 161 -35.03 -19.15 8.21
CA PRO A 161 -35.42 -17.96 7.45
C PRO A 161 -34.55 -17.67 6.22
N TYR A 162 -33.28 -18.07 6.27
CA TYR A 162 -32.33 -17.85 5.17
C TYR A 162 -32.49 -18.78 3.97
N ASN A 163 -33.35 -19.79 4.05
CA ASN A 163 -33.74 -20.62 2.89
C ASN A 163 -34.61 -19.83 1.90
N VAL A 164 -35.25 -18.74 2.32
CA VAL A 164 -36.05 -17.87 1.46
C VAL A 164 -35.17 -16.78 0.84
N ASP A 165 -35.29 -16.57 -0.48
CA ASP A 165 -34.62 -15.45 -1.17
C ASP A 165 -35.40 -14.15 -0.99
N GLU A 166 -35.26 -13.54 0.19
CA GLU A 166 -35.84 -12.22 0.48
C GLU A 166 -35.26 -11.10 -0.41
N SER A 167 -34.06 -11.30 -0.98
CA SER A 167 -33.35 -10.29 -1.76
C SER A 167 -33.89 -10.16 -3.20
N GLY A 168 -34.58 -11.19 -3.70
CA GLY A 168 -35.07 -11.30 -5.07
C GLY A 168 -33.97 -11.45 -6.14
N VAL A 169 -32.69 -11.46 -5.74
CA VAL A 169 -31.54 -11.50 -6.65
C VAL A 169 -31.48 -12.83 -7.43
N LYS A 170 -31.84 -13.96 -6.80
CA LYS A 170 -31.84 -15.26 -7.49
C LYS A 170 -32.86 -15.29 -8.63
N GLY A 171 -33.95 -14.54 -8.49
CA GLY A 171 -34.98 -14.39 -9.51
C GLY A 171 -34.51 -13.71 -10.80
N HIS A 172 -33.28 -13.18 -10.86
CA HIS A 172 -32.70 -12.58 -12.07
C HIS A 172 -31.86 -13.55 -12.92
N PHE A 173 -31.56 -14.75 -12.42
CA PHE A 173 -30.79 -15.74 -13.18
C PHE A 173 -31.72 -16.75 -13.86
N ASP A 174 -31.25 -17.31 -14.97
CA ASP A 174 -31.87 -18.45 -15.65
C ASP A 174 -31.55 -19.77 -14.93
N PHE A 175 -30.38 -19.85 -14.28
CA PHE A 175 -29.98 -21.00 -13.46
C PHE A 175 -29.06 -20.59 -12.31
N PHE A 176 -29.02 -21.43 -11.27
CA PHE A 176 -28.24 -21.21 -10.06
C PHE A 176 -27.47 -22.47 -9.68
N ILE A 177 -26.14 -22.38 -9.62
CA ILE A 177 -25.25 -23.46 -9.19
C ILE A 177 -24.79 -23.17 -7.77
N SER A 178 -25.27 -23.98 -6.84
CA SER A 178 -24.85 -23.99 -5.45
C SER A 178 -23.81 -25.07 -5.24
N SER A 179 -22.65 -24.70 -4.69
CA SER A 179 -21.61 -25.68 -4.34
C SER A 179 -22.10 -26.74 -3.36
N ALA A 180 -22.94 -26.37 -2.39
CA ALA A 180 -23.42 -27.30 -1.37
C ALA A 180 -24.40 -28.33 -1.92
N HIS A 181 -25.20 -27.96 -2.93
CA HIS A 181 -26.12 -28.90 -3.58
C HIS A 181 -25.44 -29.78 -4.63
N THR A 182 -24.36 -29.29 -5.25
CA THR A 182 -23.63 -30.03 -6.29
C THR A 182 -22.46 -30.85 -5.74
N GLY A 183 -21.99 -30.55 -4.53
CA GLY A 183 -20.76 -31.12 -3.97
C GLY A 183 -19.47 -30.57 -4.60
N LEU A 184 -19.58 -29.63 -5.54
CA LEU A 184 -18.46 -29.06 -6.28
C LEU A 184 -18.20 -27.64 -5.81
N ARG A 185 -16.96 -27.28 -5.50
CA ARG A 185 -16.62 -25.96 -4.94
C ARG A 185 -15.63 -25.22 -5.84
N LYS A 186 -15.82 -23.92 -6.05
CA LYS A 186 -14.79 -23.09 -6.68
C LYS A 186 -13.50 -23.09 -5.81
N PRO A 187 -12.29 -23.22 -6.39
CA PRO A 187 -11.96 -23.19 -7.82
C PRO A 187 -11.78 -24.57 -8.50
N ASP A 188 -12.43 -25.65 -8.04
CA ASP A 188 -12.35 -26.97 -8.68
C ASP A 188 -12.77 -26.89 -10.16
N PRO A 189 -11.94 -27.36 -11.12
CA PRO A 189 -12.26 -27.35 -12.55
C PRO A 189 -13.63 -27.93 -12.90
N LYS A 190 -14.10 -28.94 -12.16
CA LYS A 190 -15.39 -29.62 -12.41
C LYS A 190 -16.58 -28.68 -12.26
N ILE A 191 -16.53 -27.70 -11.35
CA ILE A 191 -17.65 -26.77 -11.15
C ILE A 191 -17.82 -25.82 -12.35
N TYR A 192 -16.71 -25.40 -12.96
CA TYR A 192 -16.73 -24.55 -14.14
C TYR A 192 -17.19 -25.32 -15.38
N GLN A 193 -16.76 -26.57 -15.53
CA GLN A 193 -17.23 -27.46 -16.59
C GLN A 193 -18.74 -27.70 -16.49
N PHE A 194 -19.25 -27.90 -15.26
CA PHE A 194 -20.68 -28.01 -15.00
C PHE A 194 -21.44 -26.74 -15.39
N ALA A 195 -20.91 -25.55 -15.03
CA ALA A 195 -21.50 -24.27 -15.41
C ALA A 195 -21.54 -24.04 -16.93
N ILE A 196 -20.47 -24.39 -17.66
CA ILE A 196 -20.43 -24.29 -19.13
C ILE A 196 -21.46 -25.22 -19.77
N ARG A 197 -21.57 -26.46 -19.28
CA ARG A 197 -22.56 -27.43 -19.78
C ARG A 197 -23.98 -26.93 -19.60
N GLU A 198 -24.29 -26.37 -18.43
CA GLU A 198 -25.61 -25.84 -18.14
C GLU A 198 -25.94 -24.60 -18.98
N MET A 199 -24.95 -23.72 -19.19
CA MET A 199 -25.10 -22.60 -20.14
C MET A 199 -25.38 -23.10 -21.57
N ASN A 200 -24.63 -24.08 -22.04
CA ASN A 200 -24.80 -24.62 -23.39
C ASN A 200 -26.18 -25.28 -23.57
N ARG A 201 -26.67 -26.00 -22.55
CA ARG A 201 -28.02 -26.56 -22.54
C ARG A 201 -29.09 -25.48 -22.71
N LEU A 202 -29.01 -24.42 -21.91
CA LEU A 202 -29.95 -23.29 -21.98
C LEU A 202 -29.82 -22.48 -23.27
N ALA A 203 -28.62 -22.42 -23.86
CA ALA A 203 -28.40 -21.76 -25.15
C ALA A 203 -29.12 -22.51 -26.27
N GLY A 204 -29.07 -23.84 -26.26
CA GLY A 204 -29.83 -24.68 -27.18
C GLY A 204 -31.34 -24.46 -27.05
N GLU A 205 -31.87 -24.40 -25.83
CA GLU A 205 -33.29 -24.15 -25.56
C GLU A 205 -33.75 -22.75 -26.01
N LYS A 206 -32.86 -21.75 -25.91
CA LYS A 206 -33.12 -20.37 -26.34
C LYS A 206 -32.77 -20.10 -27.82
N GLY A 207 -32.26 -21.09 -28.55
CA GLY A 207 -31.86 -20.95 -29.95
C GLY A 207 -30.65 -20.02 -30.17
N LEU A 208 -29.77 -19.87 -29.18
CA LEU A 208 -28.61 -18.96 -29.20
C LEU A 208 -27.34 -19.59 -29.79
N GLY A 209 -27.41 -20.84 -30.27
CA GLY A 209 -26.26 -21.59 -30.80
C GLY A 209 -25.47 -22.31 -29.71
N GLU A 210 -24.40 -23.00 -30.12
CA GLU A 210 -23.49 -23.69 -29.20
C GLU A 210 -22.64 -22.67 -28.44
N VAL A 211 -22.55 -22.82 -27.12
CA VAL A 211 -21.81 -21.92 -26.22
C VAL A 211 -20.59 -22.65 -25.68
N GLY A 212 -19.40 -22.15 -26.04
CA GLY A 212 -18.13 -22.60 -25.49
C GLY A 212 -17.71 -21.78 -24.26
N ALA A 213 -16.61 -22.19 -23.64
CA ALA A 213 -16.05 -21.48 -22.48
C ALA A 213 -15.73 -20.01 -22.79
N SER A 214 -15.17 -19.72 -23.97
CA SER A 214 -14.81 -18.37 -24.41
C SER A 214 -16.01 -17.42 -24.56
N ASP A 215 -17.22 -17.97 -24.73
CA ASP A 215 -18.45 -17.22 -24.90
C ASP A 215 -19.10 -16.82 -23.56
N VAL A 216 -18.54 -17.32 -22.45
CA VAL A 216 -18.97 -17.05 -21.08
C VAL A 216 -18.01 -16.06 -20.41
N VAL A 217 -18.58 -15.03 -19.77
CA VAL A 217 -17.83 -14.11 -18.91
C VAL A 217 -18.24 -14.33 -17.45
N PHE A 218 -17.27 -14.65 -16.60
CA PHE A 218 -17.46 -14.88 -15.18
C PHE A 218 -17.04 -13.67 -14.32
N PHE A 219 -17.95 -13.22 -13.45
CA PHE A 219 -17.77 -12.10 -12.53
C PHE A 219 -17.66 -12.62 -11.10
N ASP A 220 -16.53 -12.37 -10.43
CA ASP A 220 -16.25 -12.81 -9.06
C ASP A 220 -15.35 -11.76 -8.38
N ASP A 221 -15.47 -11.58 -7.06
CA ASP A 221 -14.60 -10.71 -6.27
C ASP A 221 -13.32 -11.42 -5.78
N ILE A 222 -13.29 -12.76 -5.88
CA ILE A 222 -12.18 -13.62 -5.45
C ILE A 222 -11.31 -14.02 -6.65
N GLY A 223 -10.05 -13.56 -6.65
CA GLY A 223 -9.10 -13.81 -7.74
C GLY A 223 -8.79 -15.29 -8.01
N GLU A 224 -8.76 -16.15 -6.99
CA GLU A 224 -8.51 -17.58 -7.16
C GLU A 224 -9.63 -18.28 -7.96
N ASN A 225 -10.88 -17.88 -7.74
CA ASN A 225 -12.01 -18.36 -8.52
C ASN A 225 -11.87 -17.94 -9.99
N LEU A 226 -11.49 -16.68 -10.25
CA LEU A 226 -11.24 -16.20 -11.61
C LEU A 226 -10.07 -16.94 -12.28
N LYS A 227 -8.99 -17.25 -11.56
CA LYS A 227 -7.90 -18.08 -12.09
C LYS A 227 -8.40 -19.47 -12.49
N GLY A 228 -9.25 -20.09 -11.67
CA GLY A 228 -9.90 -21.37 -11.99
C GLY A 228 -10.79 -21.29 -13.24
N ALA A 229 -11.63 -20.26 -13.34
CA ALA A 229 -12.49 -20.03 -14.49
C ALA A 229 -11.69 -19.77 -15.78
N LYS A 230 -10.60 -18.98 -15.70
CA LYS A 230 -9.70 -18.72 -16.83
C LYS A 230 -9.02 -20.00 -17.32
N LYS A 231 -8.59 -20.88 -16.41
CA LYS A 231 -8.07 -22.23 -16.75
C LYS A 231 -9.12 -23.11 -17.41
N ALA A 232 -10.40 -22.93 -17.07
CA ALA A 232 -11.52 -23.61 -17.73
C ALA A 232 -11.90 -22.97 -19.09
N GLY A 233 -11.18 -21.94 -19.55
CA GLY A 233 -11.39 -21.27 -20.84
C GLY A 233 -12.39 -20.11 -20.82
N MET A 234 -12.90 -19.72 -19.64
CA MET A 234 -13.84 -18.60 -19.52
C MET A 234 -13.12 -17.25 -19.60
N ARG A 235 -13.83 -16.24 -20.14
CA ARG A 235 -13.46 -14.85 -19.89
C ARG A 235 -13.83 -14.49 -18.45
N THR A 236 -13.09 -13.57 -17.85
CA THR A 236 -13.25 -13.22 -16.44
C THR A 236 -13.21 -11.72 -16.23
N VAL A 237 -14.03 -11.23 -15.31
CA VAL A 237 -14.05 -9.84 -14.85
C VAL A 237 -13.98 -9.85 -13.33
N LYS A 238 -12.94 -9.21 -12.79
CA LYS A 238 -12.77 -9.08 -11.34
C LYS A 238 -13.64 -7.95 -10.81
N VAL A 239 -14.48 -8.25 -9.83
CA VAL A 239 -15.34 -7.27 -9.19
C VAL A 239 -14.63 -6.72 -7.97
N HIS A 240 -14.23 -5.46 -8.02
CA HIS A 240 -13.60 -4.80 -6.88
C HIS A 240 -14.66 -4.37 -5.86
N LEU A 241 -14.61 -4.92 -4.65
CA LEU A 241 -15.45 -4.51 -3.53
C LEU A 241 -15.36 -2.98 -3.33
N GLY A 242 -16.51 -2.32 -3.29
CA GLY A 242 -16.61 -0.86 -3.17
C GLY A 242 -16.58 -0.10 -4.50
N ARG A 243 -16.33 -0.80 -5.60
CA ARG A 243 -16.31 -0.26 -6.95
C ARG A 243 -17.13 -1.12 -7.93
N THR A 244 -18.23 -1.70 -7.47
CA THR A 244 -19.11 -2.54 -8.30
C THR A 244 -19.58 -1.80 -9.57
N GLN A 245 -19.72 -0.47 -9.51
CA GLN A 245 -19.99 0.41 -10.65
C GLN A 245 -19.00 0.24 -11.82
N ASP A 246 -17.72 -0.04 -11.55
CA ASP A 246 -16.70 -0.20 -12.59
C ASP A 246 -16.87 -1.57 -13.28
N ALA A 247 -17.26 -2.61 -12.54
CA ALA A 247 -17.65 -3.89 -13.12
C ALA A 247 -18.92 -3.77 -13.97
N VAL A 248 -19.88 -2.92 -13.57
CA VAL A 248 -21.06 -2.62 -14.40
C VAL A 248 -20.68 -1.85 -15.67
N LYS A 249 -19.72 -0.92 -15.63
CA LYS A 249 -19.21 -0.26 -16.87
C LYS A 249 -18.57 -1.27 -17.82
N GLU A 250 -17.82 -2.23 -17.29
CA GLU A 250 -17.25 -3.30 -18.11
C GLU A 250 -18.36 -4.20 -18.69
N LEU A 251 -19.42 -4.45 -17.91
CA LEU A 251 -20.62 -5.14 -18.37
C LEU A 251 -21.33 -4.35 -19.49
N GLU A 252 -21.44 -3.03 -19.40
CA GLU A 252 -21.94 -2.17 -20.49
C GLU A 252 -21.08 -2.31 -21.75
N ARG A 253 -19.74 -2.29 -21.60
CA ARG A 253 -18.79 -2.45 -22.71
C ARG A 253 -18.92 -3.82 -23.39
N LEU A 254 -19.03 -4.90 -22.62
CA LEU A 254 -19.14 -6.26 -23.12
C LEU A 254 -20.50 -6.54 -23.77
N THR A 255 -21.58 -5.98 -23.22
CA THR A 255 -22.95 -6.28 -23.64
C THR A 255 -23.51 -5.29 -24.66
N GLY A 256 -22.91 -4.09 -24.75
CA GLY A 256 -23.43 -2.97 -25.53
C GLY A 256 -24.76 -2.41 -25.01
N LEU A 257 -25.12 -2.71 -23.76
CA LEU A 257 -26.33 -2.21 -23.11
C LEU A 257 -26.01 -1.07 -22.15
N GLU A 258 -26.97 -0.18 -21.96
CA GLU A 258 -26.95 0.88 -20.96
C GLU A 258 -27.48 0.34 -19.62
N LEU A 259 -26.59 0.10 -18.68
CA LEU A 259 -26.86 -0.56 -17.40
C LEU A 259 -26.82 0.42 -16.22
N LEU A 260 -25.94 1.43 -16.22
CA LEU A 260 -25.87 2.46 -15.18
C LEU A 260 -26.90 3.58 -15.38
N GLU A 261 -27.28 4.26 -14.29
CA GLU A 261 -28.14 5.45 -14.31
C GLU A 261 -27.31 6.75 -14.39
N GLY A 262 -27.89 7.83 -14.91
CA GLY A 262 -27.16 9.01 -15.41
C GLY A 262 -26.23 9.73 -14.42
N SER A 263 -26.50 9.69 -13.11
CA SER A 263 -25.60 10.28 -12.10
C SER A 263 -24.33 9.48 -11.83
N ASP A 264 -24.34 8.18 -12.16
CA ASP A 264 -23.30 7.23 -11.74
C ASP A 264 -22.23 7.03 -12.82
N ARG A 265 -22.40 7.69 -13.97
CA ARG A 265 -21.45 7.69 -15.10
C ARG A 265 -20.23 8.59 -14.89
N ALA A 266 -20.36 9.63 -14.08
CA ALA A 266 -19.31 10.63 -13.90
C ALA A 266 -18.39 10.30 -12.71
N SER A 267 -17.23 9.69 -12.97
CA SER A 267 -16.15 9.57 -11.98
C SER A 267 -14.86 10.20 -12.51
N HIS A 268 -14.78 11.53 -12.44
CA HIS A 268 -13.51 12.26 -12.32
C HIS A 268 -13.36 12.73 -10.86
N PRO A 269 -12.14 12.70 -10.28
CA PRO A 269 -11.92 13.08 -8.90
C PRO A 269 -11.96 14.60 -8.78
N THR A 270 -13.16 15.17 -8.61
CA THR A 270 -13.29 16.57 -8.22
C THR A 270 -13.38 16.66 -6.70
N ASN A 271 -12.37 17.30 -6.13
CA ASN A 271 -12.41 17.87 -4.79
C ASN A 271 -13.70 18.69 -4.66
N PHE A 272 -14.57 18.34 -3.71
CA PHE A 272 -15.62 19.25 -3.25
C PHE A 272 -15.44 19.60 -1.78
N PRO A 273 -15.68 20.88 -1.41
CA PRO A 273 -15.43 21.41 -0.09
C PRO A 273 -16.60 21.07 0.84
N PHE A 274 -16.26 20.90 2.11
CA PHE A 274 -17.21 20.72 3.20
C PHE A 274 -18.06 21.99 3.37
N HIS A 275 -19.33 21.95 2.96
CA HIS A 275 -20.33 22.92 3.41
C HIS A 275 -21.60 22.23 3.91
N SER A 276 -22.04 22.76 5.04
CA SER A 276 -23.10 22.31 5.92
C SER A 276 -24.47 22.32 5.26
N PHE A 277 -25.19 21.21 5.36
CA PHE A 277 -26.65 21.20 5.25
C PHE A 277 -27.22 20.22 6.29
N PHE A 278 -27.56 20.75 7.46
CA PHE A 278 -28.56 20.14 8.33
C PHE A 278 -29.91 20.72 7.89
N SER A 279 -30.79 19.87 7.36
CA SER A 279 -32.20 20.20 7.15
C SER A 279 -33.05 19.52 8.20
N SER A 280 -33.98 20.30 8.75
CA SER A 280 -34.89 19.99 9.85
C SER A 280 -35.85 18.83 9.52
N ARG A 281 -35.97 17.87 10.44
CA ARG A 281 -37.21 17.11 10.64
C ARG A 281 -37.82 17.52 11.98
N ARG A 282 -39.02 18.11 11.91
CA ARG A 282 -39.86 18.43 13.07
C ARG A 282 -40.34 17.12 13.70
N HIS A 283 -40.09 16.96 14.99
CA HIS A 283 -40.88 16.09 15.86
C HIS A 283 -41.58 16.98 16.88
N LEU A 284 -42.90 16.95 16.84
CA LEU A 284 -43.77 17.49 17.88
C LEU A 284 -43.63 16.61 19.13
N GLY A 285 -43.15 17.21 20.20
CA GLY A 285 -43.01 16.58 21.50
C GLY A 285 -42.63 17.63 22.53
N SER A 286 -43.65 18.18 23.20
CA SER A 286 -43.51 19.13 24.30
C SER A 286 -42.71 18.52 25.45
N GLN A 287 -41.42 18.87 25.57
CA GLN A 287 -40.70 18.82 26.84
C GLN A 287 -39.74 20.02 26.96
N ARG A 288 -39.77 20.65 28.14
CA ARG A 288 -39.12 21.90 28.52
C ARG A 288 -37.67 21.98 28.02
N GLN A 289 -37.37 22.97 27.19
CA GLN A 289 -36.00 23.32 26.79
C GLN A 289 -35.24 23.92 27.97
N THR A 290 -34.41 23.11 28.63
CA THR A 290 -33.26 23.65 29.37
C THR A 290 -32.20 24.05 28.35
N VAL A 291 -31.88 25.34 28.26
CA VAL A 291 -30.78 25.84 27.42
C VAL A 291 -29.46 25.26 27.93
N LYS A 292 -29.02 24.13 27.35
CA LYS A 292 -27.66 23.61 27.55
C LYS A 292 -26.70 24.51 26.80
N MET A 293 -26.08 25.48 27.49
CA MET A 293 -24.89 26.14 26.95
C MET A 293 -23.83 25.05 26.69
N PRO A 294 -23.19 25.00 25.50
CA PRO A 294 -22.09 24.07 25.28
C PRO A 294 -20.92 24.48 26.18
N PHE A 295 -20.66 23.72 27.23
CA PHE A 295 -19.49 23.92 28.08
C PHE A 295 -18.22 23.62 27.27
N HIS A 296 -17.53 24.67 26.81
CA HIS A 296 -16.17 24.53 26.30
C HIS A 296 -15.22 24.53 27.51
N LYS A 297 -14.66 23.37 27.87
CA LYS A 297 -13.62 23.27 28.90
C LYS A 297 -12.40 24.09 28.46
N GLU A 298 -12.10 25.18 29.15
CA GLU A 298 -10.90 25.97 28.89
C GLU A 298 -9.65 25.21 29.35
N VAL A 299 -8.90 24.65 28.41
CA VAL A 299 -7.71 23.82 28.69
C VAL A 299 -6.42 24.66 28.81
N LYS A 300 -6.35 25.80 28.13
CA LYS A 300 -5.17 26.68 28.10
C LYS A 300 -5.59 28.11 28.38
N ASN A 301 -5.19 28.63 29.53
CA ASN A 301 -5.51 29.98 29.99
C ASN A 301 -4.30 30.92 29.91
N SER A 302 -4.49 32.20 30.23
CA SER A 302 -3.41 33.20 30.26
C SER A 302 -2.23 32.76 31.15
N ALA A 303 -2.54 32.20 32.33
CA ALA A 303 -1.54 31.71 33.27
C ALA A 303 -0.68 30.57 32.69
N TYR A 304 -1.28 29.66 31.90
CA TYR A 304 -0.58 28.60 31.19
C TYR A 304 0.43 29.19 30.20
N TYR A 305 0.00 30.10 29.32
CA TYR A 305 0.88 30.68 28.30
C TYR A 305 1.99 31.54 28.90
N SER A 306 1.72 32.24 30.00
CA SER A 306 2.73 33.02 30.73
C SER A 306 3.89 32.15 31.24
N ARG A 307 3.62 30.88 31.59
CA ARG A 307 4.62 29.93 32.09
C ARG A 307 5.08 28.91 31.05
N TYR A 308 4.51 28.92 29.85
CA TYR A 308 4.79 27.92 28.83
C TYR A 308 6.15 28.17 28.17
N GLN A 309 7.15 27.38 28.55
CA GLN A 309 8.46 27.42 27.92
C GLN A 309 8.46 26.68 26.58
N THR A 310 8.52 27.42 25.47
CA THR A 310 8.62 26.82 24.14
C THR A 310 9.95 26.08 23.98
N LYS A 311 9.90 24.85 23.45
CA LYS A 311 11.11 24.12 23.04
C LYS A 311 11.77 24.79 21.83
N TYR A 312 13.02 24.43 21.55
CA TYR A 312 13.76 24.90 20.37
C TYR A 312 12.96 24.71 19.08
N ARG A 313 13.11 25.64 18.13
CA ARG A 313 12.33 25.69 16.88
C ARG A 313 12.27 24.33 16.16
N ARG A 314 13.41 23.69 15.90
CA ARG A 314 13.46 22.40 15.18
C ARG A 314 12.87 21.22 15.98
N ARG A 315 12.80 21.33 17.31
CA ARG A 315 12.08 20.36 18.15
C ARG A 315 10.57 20.56 18.08
N ARG A 316 10.10 21.82 18.04
CA ARG A 316 8.69 22.13 17.80
C ARG A 316 8.22 21.69 16.41
N GLU A 317 9.08 21.79 15.40
CA GLU A 317 8.82 21.27 14.06
C GLU A 317 8.96 19.74 13.95
N GLY A 318 9.43 19.05 15.00
CA GLY A 318 9.63 17.59 14.96
C GLY A 318 10.69 17.13 13.96
N LYS A 319 11.72 17.95 13.68
CA LYS A 319 12.76 17.65 12.65
C LYS A 319 14.13 17.29 13.22
N THR A 320 14.34 17.48 14.51
CA THR A 320 15.67 17.29 15.11
C THR A 320 15.55 16.78 16.52
N ASP A 321 16.25 15.68 16.78
CA ASP A 321 16.63 15.31 18.13
C ASP A 321 17.93 16.04 18.51
N TYR A 322 17.82 16.97 19.46
CA TYR A 322 18.97 17.71 19.97
C TYR A 322 19.87 16.86 20.86
N TYR A 323 19.38 15.75 21.41
CA TYR A 323 20.16 14.86 22.24
C TYR A 323 21.20 14.09 21.42
N ALA A 324 20.79 13.48 20.31
CA ALA A 324 21.69 12.89 19.32
C ALA A 324 22.59 13.96 18.67
N ARG A 325 21.99 15.07 18.21
CA ARG A 325 22.75 16.15 17.53
C ARG A 325 23.89 16.69 18.41
N LYS A 326 23.65 16.93 19.70
CA LYS A 326 24.68 17.43 20.63
C LYS A 326 25.94 16.57 20.56
N ARG A 327 25.82 15.23 20.58
CA ARG A 327 26.94 14.28 20.55
C ARG A 327 27.62 14.21 19.17
N LEU A 328 26.83 14.32 18.11
CA LEU A 328 27.35 14.32 16.75
C LEU A 328 28.20 15.57 16.44
N ILE A 329 27.81 16.74 16.95
CA ILE A 329 28.52 18.00 16.65
C ILE A 329 29.64 18.35 17.62
N THR A 330 29.57 17.90 18.89
CA THR A 330 30.61 18.21 19.87
C THR A 330 31.94 17.59 19.45
N GLN A 331 32.94 18.45 19.26
CA GLN A 331 34.31 18.09 18.96
C GLN A 331 35.14 18.14 20.25
N ALA A 332 36.19 17.31 20.32
CA ALA A 332 37.16 17.40 21.40
C ALA A 332 37.87 18.76 21.36
N LYS A 333 37.93 19.46 22.50
CA LYS A 333 38.45 20.85 22.57
C LYS A 333 39.92 20.96 22.12
N ASN A 334 40.70 19.90 22.31
CA ASN A 334 42.10 19.81 21.86
C ASN A 334 42.27 19.74 20.34
N LYS A 335 41.18 19.56 19.58
CA LYS A 335 41.20 19.59 18.10
C LYS A 335 40.86 20.98 17.55
N TYR A 336 40.66 21.97 18.41
CA TYR A 336 40.44 23.38 18.05
C TYR A 336 39.40 23.54 16.93
N ASN A 337 39.79 24.15 15.79
CA ASN A 337 38.92 24.43 14.65
C ASN A 337 38.71 23.24 13.70
N ALA A 338 39.24 22.05 14.02
CA ALA A 338 39.06 20.89 13.16
C ALA A 338 37.56 20.49 13.07
N PRO A 339 36.95 20.60 11.88
CA PRO A 339 35.52 20.33 11.73
C PRO A 339 35.23 18.85 11.97
N LYS A 340 34.10 18.58 12.63
CA LYS A 340 33.55 17.24 12.77
C LYS A 340 32.50 17.01 11.69
N TYR A 341 32.88 16.29 10.63
CA TYR A 341 32.01 16.03 9.49
C TYR A 341 30.96 14.97 9.80
N ARG A 342 29.74 15.21 9.31
CA ARG A 342 28.59 14.34 9.45
C ARG A 342 28.07 13.96 8.09
N LEU A 343 27.81 12.68 7.88
CA LEU A 343 27.06 12.16 6.75
C LEU A 343 25.56 12.23 7.10
N VAL A 344 24.90 13.29 6.66
CA VAL A 344 23.47 13.51 6.87
C VAL A 344 22.70 12.76 5.80
N VAL A 345 21.92 11.75 6.20
CA VAL A 345 21.05 10.98 5.31
C VAL A 345 19.59 11.25 5.65
N ARG A 346 18.79 11.70 4.68
CA ARG A 346 17.35 11.98 4.87
C ARG A 346 16.55 11.38 3.73
N PHE A 347 15.42 10.77 4.09
CA PHE A 347 14.44 10.30 3.14
C PHE A 347 13.25 11.24 3.16
N THR A 348 12.85 11.71 1.98
CA THR A 348 11.52 12.27 1.75
C THR A 348 10.63 11.16 1.19
N ASN A 349 9.37 11.47 0.87
CA ASN A 349 8.47 10.46 0.30
C ASN A 349 8.89 9.99 -1.10
N ARG A 350 9.74 10.74 -1.82
CA ARG A 350 10.08 10.48 -3.22
C ARG A 350 11.56 10.67 -3.57
N ASP A 351 12.38 11.04 -2.61
CA ASP A 351 13.78 11.41 -2.85
C ASP A 351 14.64 11.12 -1.62
N ILE A 352 15.89 10.73 -1.86
CA ILE A 352 16.94 10.50 -0.88
C ILE A 352 17.90 11.67 -0.95
N ILE A 353 18.25 12.21 0.21
CA ILE A 353 19.16 13.35 0.36
C ILE A 353 20.36 12.88 1.18
N THR A 354 21.57 12.95 0.61
CA THR A 354 22.82 12.67 1.31
C THR A 354 23.71 13.92 1.28
N GLN A 355 24.27 14.30 2.43
CA GLN A 355 25.10 15.50 2.54
C GLN A 355 26.25 15.29 3.51
N ILE A 356 27.46 15.76 3.16
CA ILE A 356 28.56 15.92 4.11
C ILE A 356 28.46 17.32 4.72
N VAL A 357 28.31 17.39 6.04
CA VAL A 357 28.01 18.63 6.76
C VAL A 357 28.91 18.78 7.97
N TYR A 358 29.45 19.98 8.20
CA TYR A 358 30.06 20.35 9.47
C TYR A 358 29.29 21.51 10.11
N SER A 359 29.51 21.72 11.41
CA SER A 359 28.70 22.66 12.19
C SER A 359 29.51 23.89 12.57
N GLU A 360 28.95 25.08 12.35
CA GLU A 360 29.46 26.34 12.89
C GLU A 360 28.40 27.00 13.79
N ILE A 361 28.81 28.04 14.53
CA ILE A 361 27.91 28.86 15.35
C ILE A 361 26.86 29.55 14.47
N SER A 362 27.26 30.02 13.27
CA SER A 362 26.37 30.69 12.31
C SER A 362 25.31 29.74 11.72
N GLY A 363 25.63 28.46 11.62
CA GLY A 363 24.80 27.43 11.01
C GLY A 363 25.65 26.27 10.48
N ASP A 364 24.96 25.21 10.05
CA ASP A 364 25.62 24.08 9.42
C ASP A 364 26.07 24.46 8.00
N LYS A 365 27.29 24.02 7.63
CA LYS A 365 27.86 24.23 6.30
C LYS A 365 27.89 22.90 5.55
N VAL A 366 27.32 22.89 4.36
CA VAL A 366 27.33 21.73 3.47
C VAL A 366 28.63 21.73 2.69
N PHE A 367 29.42 20.68 2.84
CA PHE A 367 30.67 20.47 2.11
C PHE A 367 30.40 19.90 0.71
N ALA A 368 29.56 18.87 0.64
CA ALA A 368 29.08 18.24 -0.59
C ALA A 368 27.66 17.70 -0.34
N SER A 369 26.88 17.57 -1.41
CA SER A 369 25.53 16.99 -1.39
C SER A 369 25.34 16.10 -2.61
N ALA A 370 24.53 15.06 -2.48
CA ALA A 370 24.00 14.28 -3.58
C ALA A 370 22.52 13.94 -3.31
N TYR A 371 21.74 13.81 -4.37
CA TYR A 371 20.31 13.52 -4.30
C TYR A 371 19.96 12.34 -5.21
N SER A 372 18.95 11.54 -4.84
CA SER A 372 18.58 10.38 -5.67
C SER A 372 18.00 10.76 -7.02
N HIS A 373 17.38 11.92 -7.18
CA HIS A 373 16.93 12.39 -8.49
C HIS A 373 18.09 12.67 -9.47
N GLU A 374 19.33 12.85 -8.98
CA GLU A 374 20.51 12.92 -9.83
C GLU A 374 20.85 11.56 -10.46
N LEU A 375 20.40 10.43 -9.89
CA LEU A 375 20.74 9.09 -10.37
C LEU A 375 20.23 8.81 -11.79
N LYS A 376 19.23 9.56 -12.27
CA LYS A 376 18.70 9.45 -13.63
C LYS A 376 19.76 9.64 -14.70
N ARG A 377 20.68 10.58 -14.51
CA ARG A 377 21.79 10.82 -15.46
C ARG A 377 22.86 9.73 -15.44
N TYR A 378 22.81 8.86 -14.44
CA TYR A 378 23.66 7.68 -14.30
C TYR A 378 22.93 6.39 -14.71
N GLY A 379 21.76 6.48 -15.35
CA GLY A 379 21.00 5.34 -15.86
C GLY A 379 19.83 4.90 -14.97
N ILE A 380 19.83 5.22 -13.67
CA ILE A 380 18.74 4.79 -12.76
C ILE A 380 17.54 5.74 -12.90
N THR A 381 16.60 5.38 -13.76
CA THR A 381 15.41 6.19 -14.06
C THR A 381 14.25 5.95 -13.09
N ASN A 382 14.09 4.71 -12.61
CA ASN A 382 13.00 4.27 -11.74
C ASN A 382 13.49 3.95 -10.32
N GLY A 383 12.58 3.80 -9.35
CA GLY A 383 12.93 3.24 -8.04
C GLY A 383 13.82 4.09 -7.13
N LEU A 384 13.87 5.42 -7.31
CA LEU A 384 14.79 6.35 -6.62
C LEU A 384 14.75 6.39 -5.08
N THR A 385 13.91 5.58 -4.43
CA THR A 385 13.81 5.52 -2.97
C THR A 385 14.07 4.14 -2.39
N ASN A 386 14.37 3.12 -3.21
CA ASN A 386 14.65 1.77 -2.71
C ASN A 386 16.04 1.69 -2.01
N TRP A 387 16.46 0.49 -1.61
CA TRP A 387 17.74 0.29 -0.93
C TRP A 387 18.94 0.53 -1.87
N ALA A 388 18.88 0.01 -3.09
CA ALA A 388 19.89 0.17 -4.14
C ALA A 388 20.13 1.65 -4.51
N ALA A 389 19.07 2.44 -4.68
CA ALA A 389 19.15 3.88 -4.90
C ALA A 389 19.77 4.61 -3.70
N ALA A 390 19.52 4.15 -2.47
CA ALA A 390 20.17 4.72 -1.29
C ALA A 390 21.68 4.48 -1.33
N TYR A 391 22.09 3.25 -1.65
CA TYR A 391 23.50 2.88 -1.87
C TYR A 391 24.16 3.75 -2.93
N ALA A 392 23.59 3.80 -4.13
CA ALA A 392 24.11 4.61 -5.25
C ALA A 392 24.21 6.11 -4.89
N THR A 393 23.22 6.66 -4.17
CA THR A 393 23.27 8.07 -3.71
C THR A 393 24.37 8.30 -2.66
N GLY A 394 24.67 7.30 -1.84
CA GLY A 394 25.80 7.31 -0.90
C GLY A 394 27.14 7.29 -1.63
N LEU A 395 27.28 6.39 -2.60
CA LEU A 395 28.46 6.25 -3.47
C LEU A 395 28.75 7.55 -4.22
N LEU A 396 27.71 8.14 -4.82
CA LEU A 396 27.81 9.42 -5.53
C LEU A 396 28.32 10.55 -4.62
N LEU A 397 27.81 10.65 -3.38
CA LEU A 397 28.29 11.63 -2.42
C LEU A 397 29.75 11.39 -2.05
N ALA A 398 30.15 10.14 -1.85
CA ALA A 398 31.52 9.78 -1.50
C ALA A 398 32.50 10.17 -2.59
N ARG A 399 32.28 9.70 -3.83
CA ARG A 399 33.14 10.04 -4.98
C ARG A 399 33.20 11.55 -5.22
N ARG A 400 32.07 12.26 -5.10
CA ARG A 400 32.04 13.74 -5.20
C ARG A 400 32.87 14.43 -4.12
N THR A 401 32.81 13.93 -2.89
CA THR A 401 33.55 14.49 -1.75
C THR A 401 35.05 14.26 -1.91
N LEU A 402 35.46 13.05 -2.27
CA LEU A 402 36.87 12.71 -2.45
C LEU A 402 37.49 13.42 -3.66
N LYS A 403 36.77 13.49 -4.80
CA LYS A 403 37.22 14.19 -6.00
C LYS A 403 37.37 15.70 -5.75
N LYS A 404 36.47 16.29 -4.96
CA LYS A 404 36.59 17.69 -4.51
C LYS A 404 37.81 17.92 -3.60
N LEU A 405 38.26 16.90 -2.88
CA LEU A 405 39.45 16.96 -2.01
C LEU A 405 40.74 16.55 -2.74
N GLY A 406 40.65 16.02 -3.96
CA GLY A 406 41.79 15.50 -4.73
C GLY A 406 42.43 14.26 -4.10
N ILE A 407 41.61 13.38 -3.50
CA ILE A 407 42.08 12.14 -2.83
C ILE A 407 41.34 10.89 -3.31
N ASP A 408 40.65 11.01 -4.44
CA ASP A 408 39.74 10.00 -4.95
C ASP A 408 40.46 8.80 -5.60
N GLU A 409 41.68 9.00 -6.09
CA GLU A 409 42.58 7.93 -6.55
C GLU A 409 43.23 7.18 -5.37
N GLN A 410 43.50 7.87 -4.27
CA GLN A 410 44.15 7.29 -3.08
C GLN A 410 43.20 6.44 -2.24
N PHE A 411 41.91 6.74 -2.30
CA PHE A 411 40.85 6.01 -1.60
C PHE A 411 39.76 5.63 -2.62
N PRO A 412 40.02 4.64 -3.50
CA PRO A 412 39.03 4.17 -4.47
C PRO A 412 37.84 3.47 -3.79
N GLY A 413 38.06 2.92 -2.60
CA GLY A 413 37.08 2.12 -1.86
C GLY A 413 36.95 0.71 -2.44
N VAL A 414 35.79 0.08 -2.24
CA VAL A 414 35.50 -1.27 -2.73
C VAL A 414 34.96 -1.16 -4.15
N GLU A 415 35.69 -1.65 -5.17
CA GLU A 415 35.29 -1.46 -6.57
C GLU A 415 34.09 -2.30 -7.00
N GLU A 416 34.09 -3.56 -6.61
CA GLU A 416 33.01 -4.51 -6.84
C GLU A 416 32.23 -4.69 -5.55
N ALA A 417 30.96 -4.28 -5.54
CA ALA A 417 30.14 -4.31 -4.34
C ALA A 417 29.66 -5.74 -4.02
N ASP A 418 30.57 -6.59 -3.55
CA ASP A 418 30.34 -7.99 -3.17
C ASP A 418 29.49 -8.20 -1.90
N GLY A 419 29.22 -7.13 -1.16
CA GLY A 419 28.47 -7.19 0.09
C GLY A 419 29.34 -7.51 1.31
N GLU A 420 30.66 -7.61 1.18
CA GLU A 420 31.55 -7.83 2.32
C GLU A 420 31.60 -6.58 3.21
N TYR A 421 31.70 -6.81 4.52
CA TYR A 421 31.91 -5.75 5.48
C TYR A 421 33.38 -5.36 5.54
N THR A 422 33.70 -4.20 4.98
CA THR A 422 35.03 -3.59 5.04
C THR A 422 34.94 -2.11 5.39
N LEU A 423 35.99 -1.59 6.01
CA LEU A 423 36.17 -0.17 6.29
C LEU A 423 37.36 0.35 5.49
N THR A 424 37.28 1.60 5.03
CA THR A 424 38.42 2.24 4.36
C THR A 424 39.55 2.48 5.36
N GLU A 425 40.67 1.81 5.16
CA GLU A 425 41.89 1.97 5.96
C GLU A 425 42.76 3.13 5.48
N ALA A 426 43.84 3.42 6.22
CA ALA A 426 44.83 4.41 5.81
C ALA A 426 45.60 3.93 4.57
N ALA A 427 45.84 4.84 3.62
CA ALA A 427 46.63 4.55 2.43
C ALA A 427 48.10 4.90 2.68
N GLU A 428 49.01 4.03 2.24
CA GLU A 428 50.44 4.34 2.18
C GLU A 428 50.73 5.14 0.90
N THR A 429 51.39 6.28 1.04
CA THR A 429 51.77 7.16 -0.07
C THR A 429 53.27 7.44 0.00
N ASP A 430 53.86 7.94 -1.08
CA ASP A 430 55.30 8.28 -1.14
C ASP A 430 55.72 9.32 -0.09
N GLU A 431 54.77 10.11 0.44
CA GLU A 431 54.96 11.11 1.49
C GLU A 431 54.60 10.60 2.91
N GLY A 432 54.32 9.30 3.06
CA GLY A 432 53.92 8.66 4.32
C GLY A 432 52.47 8.15 4.31
N SER A 433 51.89 7.87 5.49
CA SER A 433 50.51 7.36 5.58
C SER A 433 49.48 8.49 5.57
N ARG A 434 48.54 8.43 4.62
CA ARG A 434 47.40 9.35 4.54
C ARG A 434 46.16 8.71 5.13
N ARG A 435 45.44 9.50 5.94
CA ARG A 435 44.19 9.05 6.58
C ARG A 435 43.00 9.30 5.67
N PRO A 436 42.03 8.37 5.61
CA PRO A 436 40.82 8.55 4.82
C PRO A 436 39.96 9.69 5.37
N PHE A 437 39.12 10.27 4.50
CA PHE A 437 38.17 11.28 4.93
C PHE A 437 37.15 10.65 5.88
N LYS A 438 37.07 11.17 7.11
CA LYS A 438 36.19 10.63 8.15
C LYS A 438 34.88 11.41 8.28
N ALA A 439 33.75 10.71 8.19
CA ALA A 439 32.43 11.27 8.46
C ALA A 439 31.62 10.38 9.43
N PHE A 440 30.75 10.99 10.23
CA PHE A 440 29.86 10.27 11.16
C PHE A 440 28.42 10.27 10.64
N LEU A 441 27.77 9.12 10.61
CA LEU A 441 26.37 9.03 10.18
C LEU A 441 25.44 9.84 11.10
N ASP A 442 24.67 10.74 10.51
CA ASP A 442 23.59 11.50 11.15
C ASP A 442 22.25 10.99 10.57
N VAL A 443 21.61 10.06 11.29
CA VAL A 443 20.30 9.47 10.94
C VAL A 443 19.12 10.40 11.24
N GLY A 444 19.34 11.47 12.00
CA GLY A 444 18.29 12.41 12.42
C GLY A 444 17.24 11.75 13.32
N LEU A 445 16.04 11.57 12.77
CA LEU A 445 14.90 10.91 13.45
C LEU A 445 14.54 9.57 12.83
N ALA A 446 15.31 9.11 11.83
CA ALA A 446 15.08 7.79 11.24
C ALA A 446 15.29 6.71 12.32
N ARG A 447 14.41 5.71 12.33
CA ARG A 447 14.55 4.56 13.22
C ARG A 447 15.74 3.73 12.76
N THR A 448 16.61 3.39 13.69
CA THR A 448 17.77 2.52 13.47
C THR A 448 17.35 1.05 13.62
N SER A 449 16.71 0.49 12.60
CA SER A 449 16.39 -0.94 12.50
C SER A 449 17.30 -1.63 11.49
N THR A 450 17.58 -2.91 11.69
CA THR A 450 18.32 -3.74 10.73
C THR A 450 17.57 -3.74 9.38
N GLY A 451 18.32 -3.64 8.28
CA GLY A 451 17.78 -3.53 6.93
C GLY A 451 17.27 -2.12 6.53
N ALA A 452 17.35 -1.12 7.41
CA ALA A 452 16.90 0.22 7.07
C ALA A 452 17.75 0.85 5.95
N ARG A 453 17.10 1.43 4.94
CA ARG A 453 17.74 2.10 3.78
C ARG A 453 18.75 3.19 4.13
N VAL A 454 18.65 3.79 5.34
CA VAL A 454 19.64 4.76 5.84
C VAL A 454 21.04 4.16 5.92
N PHE A 455 21.13 2.85 6.20
CA PHE A 455 22.38 2.12 6.23
C PHE A 455 22.85 1.73 4.83
N GLY A 456 21.96 1.60 3.85
CA GLY A 456 22.35 1.47 2.43
C GLY A 456 23.12 2.69 1.93
N ALA A 457 22.63 3.90 2.21
CA ALA A 457 23.37 5.13 1.89
C ALA A 457 24.68 5.28 2.65
N MET A 458 24.76 4.76 3.88
CA MET A 458 26.00 4.70 4.64
C MET A 458 27.00 3.71 4.01
N LYS A 459 26.54 2.51 3.62
CA LYS A 459 27.35 1.47 2.99
C LYS A 459 27.92 1.96 1.66
N GLY A 460 27.09 2.53 0.79
CA GLY A 460 27.57 3.13 -0.47
C GLY A 460 28.56 4.28 -0.25
N ALA A 461 28.39 5.08 0.80
CA ALA A 461 29.38 6.11 1.13
C ALA A 461 30.71 5.51 1.64
N SER A 462 30.65 4.41 2.40
CA SER A 462 31.82 3.66 2.87
C SER A 462 32.57 3.01 1.71
N ASP A 463 31.85 2.29 0.85
CA ASP A 463 32.41 1.60 -0.32
C ASP A 463 32.94 2.59 -1.36
N GLY A 464 32.45 3.83 -1.35
CA GLY A 464 32.99 4.92 -2.17
C GLY A 464 34.29 5.55 -1.63
N GLY A 465 34.85 5.06 -0.52
CA GLY A 465 36.15 5.47 0.04
C GLY A 465 36.09 6.46 1.20
N ILE A 466 34.90 6.82 1.71
CA ILE A 466 34.80 7.61 2.95
C ILE A 466 34.87 6.67 4.15
N PHE A 467 35.74 6.97 5.11
CA PHE A 467 35.73 6.26 6.37
C PHE A 467 34.53 6.69 7.23
N VAL A 468 33.49 5.86 7.23
CA VAL A 468 32.33 5.99 8.12
C VAL A 468 32.41 4.90 9.19
N PRO A 469 32.67 5.22 10.46
CA PRO A 469 32.73 4.20 11.51
C PRO A 469 31.36 3.56 11.71
N HIS A 470 31.25 2.25 11.45
CA HIS A 470 30.02 1.47 11.61
C HIS A 470 30.32 -0.01 11.95
N SER A 471 29.28 -0.82 12.13
CA SER A 471 29.32 -2.27 12.32
C SER A 471 28.34 -2.94 11.36
N GLU A 472 28.51 -4.22 11.07
CA GLU A 472 27.66 -4.98 10.15
C GLU A 472 26.24 -5.29 10.66
N SER A 473 26.02 -5.24 11.98
CA SER A 473 24.75 -5.61 12.67
C SER A 473 23.44 -4.95 12.19
N ARG A 474 23.52 -3.93 11.33
CA ARG A 474 22.36 -3.19 10.82
C ARG A 474 22.11 -3.37 9.33
N PHE A 475 22.95 -4.13 8.63
CA PHE A 475 22.74 -4.44 7.23
C PHE A 475 21.65 -5.51 7.02
N PRO A 476 20.94 -5.48 5.88
CA PRO A 476 20.12 -6.63 5.48
C PRO A 476 21.03 -7.86 5.34
N GLY A 477 20.54 -9.03 5.76
CA GLY A 477 21.33 -10.27 5.80
C GLY A 477 22.06 -10.53 7.12
N PHE A 478 22.02 -9.60 8.09
CA PHE A 478 22.60 -9.85 9.41
C PHE A 478 21.68 -10.73 10.27
N ASP A 479 22.18 -11.88 10.70
CA ASP A 479 21.50 -12.77 11.62
C ASP A 479 21.85 -12.39 13.07
N ILE A 480 20.83 -12.22 13.91
CA ILE A 480 20.98 -11.83 15.32
C ILE A 480 21.39 -13.03 16.18
N GLU A 481 21.05 -14.25 15.76
CA GLU A 481 21.34 -15.47 16.52
C GLU A 481 22.78 -15.93 16.33
N THR A 482 23.28 -15.91 15.10
CA THR A 482 24.66 -16.30 14.78
C THR A 482 25.65 -15.14 14.86
N GLU A 483 25.16 -13.90 14.90
CA GLU A 483 25.97 -12.66 14.81
C GLU A 483 26.78 -12.56 13.50
N GLU A 484 26.32 -13.21 12.43
CA GLU A 484 26.98 -13.25 11.13
C GLU A 484 26.22 -12.43 10.07
N LEU A 485 26.98 -11.77 9.19
CA LEU A 485 26.43 -11.10 8.01
C LEU A 485 26.47 -12.05 6.81
N ASP A 486 25.30 -12.31 6.22
CA ASP A 486 25.23 -12.89 4.89
C ASP A 486 25.54 -11.82 3.82
N ALA A 487 26.76 -11.88 3.29
CA ALA A 487 27.23 -10.98 2.24
C ALA A 487 26.43 -11.13 0.94
N GLU A 488 25.92 -12.33 0.63
CA GLU A 488 25.14 -12.58 -0.59
C GLU A 488 23.81 -11.85 -0.53
N THR A 489 23.09 -11.92 0.61
CA THR A 489 21.89 -11.11 0.84
C THR A 489 22.20 -9.61 0.75
N LEU A 490 23.31 -9.15 1.34
CA LEU A 490 23.66 -7.72 1.25
C LEU A 490 23.92 -7.28 -0.20
N ARG A 491 24.66 -8.09 -0.97
CA ARG A 491 24.89 -7.89 -2.40
C ARG A 491 23.57 -7.81 -3.18
N ASN A 492 22.67 -8.75 -2.94
CA ASN A 492 21.33 -8.76 -3.55
C ASN A 492 20.58 -7.43 -3.28
N TYR A 493 20.66 -6.89 -2.06
CA TYR A 493 20.07 -5.60 -1.73
C TYR A 493 20.76 -4.40 -2.41
N ILE A 494 22.08 -4.43 -2.59
CA ILE A 494 22.87 -3.40 -3.28
C ILE A 494 22.43 -3.27 -4.73
N PHE A 495 22.28 -4.40 -5.44
CA PHE A 495 21.89 -4.44 -6.85
C PHE A 495 20.38 -4.51 -7.08
N GLY A 496 19.58 -4.47 -6.02
CA GLY A 496 18.13 -4.38 -6.12
C GLY A 496 17.43 -5.69 -6.49
N GLY A 497 18.05 -6.85 -6.30
CA GLY A 497 17.40 -8.12 -6.64
C GLY A 497 16.17 -8.42 -5.78
N HIS A 498 16.08 -7.94 -4.53
CA HIS A 498 14.81 -7.94 -3.77
C HIS A 498 13.64 -7.20 -4.48
N VAL A 499 13.95 -6.21 -5.35
CA VAL A 499 12.95 -5.55 -6.21
C VAL A 499 12.66 -6.40 -7.44
N ALA A 500 13.69 -7.01 -8.03
CA ALA A 500 13.56 -7.93 -9.16
C ALA A 500 12.70 -9.17 -8.80
N GLU A 501 13.02 -9.86 -7.70
CA GLU A 501 12.25 -10.97 -7.15
C GLU A 501 10.78 -10.57 -6.89
N TYR A 502 10.56 -9.35 -6.38
CA TYR A 502 9.21 -8.85 -6.16
C TYR A 502 8.47 -8.52 -7.48
N MET A 503 9.20 -8.07 -8.50
CA MET A 503 8.66 -7.87 -9.85
C MET A 503 8.24 -9.19 -10.48
N GLU A 504 9.11 -10.21 -10.45
CA GLU A 504 8.83 -11.56 -10.96
C GLU A 504 7.64 -12.19 -10.24
N GLY A 505 7.67 -12.18 -8.89
CA GLY A 505 6.58 -12.74 -8.09
C GLY A 505 5.24 -12.05 -8.37
N LEU A 506 5.22 -10.73 -8.54
CA LEU A 506 3.98 -10.02 -8.89
C LEU A 506 3.53 -10.25 -10.34
N ALA A 507 4.46 -10.41 -11.28
CA ALA A 507 4.12 -10.72 -12.66
C ALA A 507 3.37 -12.07 -12.76
N ASP A 508 3.79 -13.06 -11.97
CA ASP A 508 3.16 -14.39 -11.92
C ASP A 508 1.87 -14.43 -11.07
N ASP A 509 1.86 -13.73 -9.92
CA ASP A 509 0.77 -13.82 -8.95
C ASP A 509 -0.39 -12.84 -9.20
N ASP A 510 -0.09 -11.58 -9.51
CA ASP A 510 -1.05 -10.47 -9.57
C ASP A 510 -0.60 -9.37 -10.55
N GLU A 511 -0.86 -9.63 -11.84
CA GLU A 511 -0.51 -8.74 -12.95
C GLU A 511 -1.09 -7.32 -12.81
N GLU A 512 -2.22 -7.15 -12.11
CA GLU A 512 -2.83 -5.84 -11.85
C GLU A 512 -1.98 -5.02 -10.87
N ARG A 513 -1.50 -5.66 -9.79
CA ARG A 513 -0.55 -5.04 -8.86
C ARG A 513 0.79 -4.77 -9.54
N TYR A 514 1.25 -5.68 -10.39
CA TYR A 514 2.46 -5.49 -11.18
C TYR A 514 2.34 -4.24 -12.06
N ARG A 515 1.30 -4.16 -12.88
CA ARG A 515 1.03 -2.99 -13.72
C ARG A 515 0.83 -1.72 -12.91
N GLY A 516 0.19 -1.79 -11.74
CA GLY A 516 -0.04 -0.61 -10.89
C GLY A 516 1.23 -0.06 -10.23
N GLN A 517 2.01 -0.94 -9.59
CA GLN A 517 3.21 -0.54 -8.84
C GLN A 517 4.40 -0.25 -9.76
N PHE A 518 4.58 -1.07 -10.79
CA PHE A 518 5.71 -1.02 -11.71
C PHE A 518 5.37 -0.38 -13.08
N HIS A 519 4.28 0.40 -13.19
CA HIS A 519 3.91 1.06 -14.46
C HIS A 519 5.07 1.81 -15.11
N LYS A 520 5.91 2.50 -14.33
CA LYS A 520 7.05 3.24 -14.87
C LYS A 520 8.18 2.34 -15.37
N TYR A 521 8.33 1.14 -14.80
CA TYR A 521 9.29 0.15 -15.28
C TYR A 521 8.82 -0.38 -16.64
N LEU A 522 7.51 -0.64 -16.78
CA LEU A 522 6.89 -0.99 -18.06
C LEU A 522 7.01 0.11 -19.12
N GLU A 523 6.77 1.37 -18.76
CA GLU A 523 6.93 2.51 -19.67
C GLU A 523 8.37 2.70 -20.17
N ASN A 524 9.35 2.31 -19.35
CA ASN A 524 10.77 2.43 -19.66
C ASN A 524 11.38 1.12 -20.18
N GLU A 525 10.56 0.07 -20.40
CA GLU A 525 10.99 -1.24 -20.89
C GLU A 525 12.11 -1.86 -20.02
N VAL A 526 12.02 -1.72 -18.70
CA VAL A 526 12.96 -2.32 -17.74
C VAL A 526 12.33 -3.57 -17.12
N GLU A 527 12.90 -4.74 -17.41
CA GLU A 527 12.47 -6.02 -16.85
C GLU A 527 13.23 -6.35 -15.56
N ALA A 528 12.80 -7.41 -14.85
CA ALA A 528 13.41 -7.81 -13.58
C ALA A 528 14.89 -8.23 -13.75
N GLY A 529 15.21 -8.93 -14.84
CA GLY A 529 16.57 -9.36 -15.15
C GLY A 529 17.54 -8.20 -15.42
N ASP A 530 17.05 -7.06 -15.90
CA ASP A 530 17.90 -5.91 -16.24
C ASP A 530 18.32 -5.08 -15.01
N ILE A 531 17.70 -5.31 -13.85
CA ILE A 531 17.89 -4.45 -12.67
C ILE A 531 19.32 -4.52 -12.14
N GLU A 532 19.92 -5.70 -12.09
CA GLU A 532 21.29 -5.86 -11.59
C GLU A 532 22.30 -5.14 -12.49
N ASP A 533 22.17 -5.30 -13.80
CA ASP A 533 23.01 -4.62 -14.79
C ASP A 533 22.82 -3.10 -14.73
N LEU A 534 21.59 -2.63 -14.55
CA LEU A 534 21.27 -1.21 -14.41
C LEU A 534 22.04 -0.56 -13.26
N TYR A 535 22.07 -1.18 -12.08
CA TYR A 535 22.81 -0.65 -10.93
C TYR A 535 24.32 -0.83 -11.10
N THR A 536 24.77 -1.92 -11.72
CA THR A 536 26.19 -2.16 -12.02
C THR A 536 26.77 -1.06 -12.91
N GLU A 537 26.10 -0.74 -14.02
CA GLU A 537 26.50 0.33 -14.93
C GLU A 537 26.38 1.71 -14.27
N ALA A 538 25.36 1.93 -13.45
CA ALA A 538 25.23 3.18 -12.71
C ALA A 538 26.39 3.39 -11.72
N HIS A 539 26.84 2.33 -11.03
CA HIS A 539 27.97 2.42 -10.11
C HIS A 539 29.27 2.78 -10.84
N LYS A 540 29.50 2.21 -12.03
CA LYS A 540 30.64 2.57 -12.91
C LYS A 540 30.55 4.02 -13.36
N ALA A 541 29.41 4.44 -13.89
CA ALA A 541 29.19 5.81 -14.37
C ALA A 541 29.35 6.86 -13.25
N ILE A 542 28.95 6.54 -12.02
CA ILE A 542 29.15 7.40 -10.84
C ILE A 542 30.64 7.58 -10.52
N ARG A 543 31.44 6.52 -10.66
CA ARG A 543 32.90 6.56 -10.39
C ARG A 543 33.64 7.37 -11.45
N GLU A 544 33.28 7.20 -12.72
CA GLU A 544 33.86 7.92 -13.85
C GLU A 544 33.63 9.44 -13.71
N ASP A 545 32.36 9.86 -13.58
CA ASP A 545 32.03 11.27 -13.41
C ASP A 545 30.96 11.56 -12.33
N PRO A 546 31.37 11.79 -11.07
CA PRO A 546 30.43 12.13 -9.99
C PRO A 546 29.81 13.54 -10.11
N PHE A 547 30.20 14.34 -11.12
CA PHE A 547 29.69 15.68 -11.41
C PHE A 547 28.93 15.78 -12.74
N LYS A 548 28.58 14.64 -13.36
CA LYS A 548 27.82 14.57 -14.60
C LYS A 548 26.63 15.54 -14.57
N LYS A 549 26.50 16.40 -15.59
CA LYS A 549 25.40 17.36 -15.68
C LYS A 549 24.15 16.68 -16.23
N ASP A 550 23.00 17.26 -15.94
CA ASP A 550 21.75 16.86 -16.55
C ASP A 550 21.62 17.60 -17.89
N GLU A 551 21.62 16.85 -18.99
CA GLU A 551 21.59 17.40 -20.36
C GLU A 551 20.19 17.87 -20.75
N ASP A 552 19.14 17.29 -20.15
CA ASP A 552 17.73 17.59 -20.42
C ASP A 552 17.17 18.68 -19.48
N GLU A 553 18.01 19.26 -18.63
CA GLU A 553 17.56 20.25 -17.65
C GLU A 553 17.29 21.61 -18.32
N GLU A 554 16.00 21.91 -18.53
CA GLU A 554 15.55 23.22 -19.01
C GLU A 554 16.16 24.37 -18.18
N PRO A 555 16.45 25.53 -18.81
CA PRO A 555 17.02 26.67 -18.10
C PRO A 555 16.12 27.09 -16.93
N LYS A 556 16.62 26.87 -15.72
CA LYS A 556 15.92 27.26 -14.49
C LYS A 556 15.70 28.77 -14.48
N LYS A 557 14.45 29.19 -14.19
CA LYS A 557 14.14 30.61 -13.93
C LYS A 557 15.11 31.16 -12.88
N THR A 558 15.50 32.41 -13.09
CA THR A 558 16.37 33.14 -12.18
C THR A 558 15.73 33.30 -10.80
N LYS A 559 16.55 33.60 -9.79
CA LYS A 559 16.08 33.79 -8.42
C LYS A 559 15.11 34.97 -8.32
N GLU A 560 15.35 36.00 -9.14
CA GLU A 560 14.58 37.21 -9.26
C GLU A 560 13.17 36.92 -9.80
N GLU A 561 13.09 36.10 -10.85
CA GLU A 561 11.82 35.66 -11.43
C GLU A 561 11.01 34.80 -10.46
N TRP A 562 11.64 33.81 -9.81
CA TRP A 562 10.95 33.00 -8.79
C TRP A 562 10.46 33.82 -7.60
N LYS A 563 11.24 34.83 -7.20
CA LYS A 563 10.88 35.75 -6.12
C LYS A 563 9.69 36.63 -6.52
N ALA A 564 9.63 37.09 -7.77
CA ALA A 564 8.50 37.85 -8.29
C ALA A 564 7.24 36.99 -8.35
N GLU A 565 7.34 35.76 -8.85
CA GLU A 565 6.21 34.83 -8.95
C GLU A 565 5.67 34.44 -7.57
N SER A 566 6.55 34.09 -6.63
CA SER A 566 6.16 33.67 -5.27
C SER A 566 5.48 34.80 -4.47
N GLN A 567 5.84 36.06 -4.74
CA GLN A 567 5.24 37.21 -4.05
C GLN A 567 3.77 37.40 -4.38
N LYS A 568 3.30 36.96 -5.56
CA LYS A 568 1.90 37.07 -5.97
C LYS A 568 0.95 36.30 -5.03
N TYR A 569 1.39 35.14 -4.54
CA TYR A 569 0.59 34.27 -3.67
C TYR A 569 0.76 34.59 -2.18
N ARG A 570 1.77 35.40 -1.82
CA ARG A 570 2.04 35.74 -0.42
C ARG A 570 1.12 36.86 0.05
N LYS A 571 0.16 36.52 0.91
CA LYS A 571 -0.70 37.50 1.59
C LYS A 571 0.14 38.46 2.44
N LYS A 572 -0.02 39.76 2.20
CA LYS A 572 0.56 40.82 3.04
C LYS A 572 -0.24 40.92 4.34
N LYS A 573 0.45 41.23 5.45
CA LYS A 573 -0.23 41.51 6.72
C LYS A 573 -1.00 42.82 6.59
N LEU A 574 -2.22 42.86 7.13
CA LEU A 574 -2.99 44.09 7.23
C LEU A 574 -2.25 45.11 8.08
N THR A 575 -2.29 46.36 7.64
CA THR A 575 -1.81 47.50 8.41
C THR A 575 -2.67 47.68 9.67
N HIS A 576 -2.19 48.52 10.59
CA HIS A 576 -2.97 48.85 11.78
C HIS A 576 -4.27 49.60 11.43
N ALA A 577 -4.20 50.57 10.51
CA ALA A 577 -5.34 51.36 10.08
C ALA A 577 -6.45 50.50 9.43
N GLU A 578 -6.08 49.60 8.51
CA GLU A 578 -7.03 48.68 7.87
C GLU A 578 -7.70 47.75 8.89
N ARG A 579 -6.95 47.25 9.90
CA ARG A 579 -7.53 46.43 10.97
C ARG A 579 -8.53 47.22 11.80
N LYS A 580 -8.21 48.48 12.17
CA LYS A 580 -9.11 49.35 12.94
C LYS A 580 -10.40 49.63 12.16
N ALA A 581 -10.28 50.02 10.90
CA ALA A 581 -11.44 50.28 10.04
C ALA A 581 -12.35 49.05 9.91
N ARG A 582 -11.79 47.84 9.75
CA ARG A 582 -12.57 46.59 9.72
C ARG A 582 -13.29 46.30 11.03
N VAL A 583 -12.66 46.59 12.17
CA VAL A 583 -13.30 46.41 13.49
C VAL A 583 -14.45 47.39 13.65
N GLU A 584 -14.24 48.67 13.34
CA GLU A 584 -15.29 49.70 13.41
C GLU A 584 -16.47 49.37 12.49
N GLN A 585 -16.20 48.96 11.24
CA GLN A 585 -17.24 48.52 10.31
C GLN A 585 -18.02 47.31 10.87
N LYS A 586 -17.32 46.29 11.37
CA LYS A 586 -17.97 45.10 11.92
C LYS A 586 -18.81 45.38 13.17
N ILE A 587 -18.38 46.32 14.02
CA ILE A 587 -19.17 46.77 15.18
C ILE A 587 -20.45 47.46 14.69
N ARG A 588 -20.36 48.35 13.68
CA ARG A 588 -21.55 49.01 13.11
C ARG A 588 -22.53 48.01 12.50
N GLU A 589 -22.04 47.03 11.73
CA GLU A 589 -22.86 45.98 11.10
C GLU A 589 -23.56 45.07 12.12
N LEU A 590 -22.94 44.81 13.27
CA LEU A 590 -23.54 43.97 14.32
C LEU A 590 -24.45 44.75 15.28
N ALA A 591 -24.30 46.08 15.35
CA ALA A 591 -25.09 46.97 16.19
C ALA A 591 -26.32 47.53 15.47
N ALA A 592 -26.30 47.58 14.14
CA ALA A 592 -27.45 47.81 13.27
C ALA A 592 -28.31 46.55 13.18
#